data_AF-A0A915CMY2-F1
#
_entry.id   AF-A0A915CMY2-F1
#
_cell.length_a   1.000
_cell.length_b   1.000
_cell.length_c   1.000
_cell.angle_alpha   90.00
_cell.angle_beta   90.00
_cell.angle_gamma   90.00
#
_symmetry.space_group_name_H-M   'P 1'
#
loop_
_entity.id
_entity.type
_entity.pdbx_description
1 polymer ?
#
loop_
_entity_poly.entity_id
_entity_poly.type
_entity_poly.pdbx_seq_one_letter_code
_entity_poly.pdbx_strand_id
1 'polypeptide(L)'
;MHYKQIGVHLDILKTHQSQVIIDGLNKVLNDPIYKQNVKLLQKKIQLNPFPPKEQLVKWVEFAAEFPELNELNLPSIEDFGYMKYYCLDVIAAGFIVLGLGLWTIYWMAKQVRNRSVKLLGLEIRSKNKKE
;
A
#
# COMPACT_ATOMS: atom_id res chain seq x y z
N MET A 1 -3.84 -20.07 -7.13
CA MET A 1 -3.47 -20.82 -5.91
C MET A 1 -4.00 -22.24 -6.02
N HIS A 2 -3.14 -23.25 -6.08
CA HIS A 2 -3.55 -24.66 -6.03
C HIS A 2 -4.01 -24.98 -4.59
N TYR A 3 -5.32 -25.04 -4.37
CA TYR A 3 -5.86 -25.48 -3.08
C TYR A 3 -5.56 -26.97 -2.91
N LYS A 4 -4.92 -27.36 -1.81
CA LYS A 4 -4.56 -28.77 -1.50
C LYS A 4 -5.79 -29.65 -1.17
N GLN A 5 -6.98 -29.25 -1.62
CA GLN A 5 -8.26 -29.94 -1.39
C GLN A 5 -8.40 -30.39 0.07
N ILE A 6 -8.15 -29.48 1.01
CA ILE A 6 -8.32 -29.68 2.47
C ILE A 6 -9.58 -28.98 3.01
N GLY A 7 -10.29 -28.28 2.13
CA GLY A 7 -11.54 -27.57 2.42
C GLY A 7 -12.14 -26.99 1.14
N VAL A 8 -13.38 -26.51 1.24
CA VAL A 8 -14.11 -25.85 0.15
C VAL A 8 -14.24 -24.37 0.49
N HIS A 9 -13.87 -23.51 -0.46
CA HIS A 9 -14.08 -22.08 -0.36
C HIS A 9 -15.51 -21.74 -0.78
N LEU A 10 -16.22 -20.97 0.04
CA LEU A 10 -17.57 -20.49 -0.24
C LEU A 10 -17.54 -18.97 -0.37
N ASP A 11 -18.10 -18.45 -1.47
CA ASP A 11 -18.24 -17.02 -1.68
C ASP A 11 -19.28 -16.45 -0.72
N ILE A 12 -18.88 -15.55 0.18
CA ILE A 12 -19.74 -14.96 1.22
C ILE A 12 -21.01 -14.33 0.62
N LEU A 13 -20.90 -13.74 -0.59
CA LEU A 13 -22.03 -13.12 -1.30
C LEU A 13 -23.09 -14.14 -1.76
N LYS A 14 -22.73 -15.42 -1.92
CA LYS A 14 -23.64 -16.52 -2.31
C LYS A 14 -24.08 -17.38 -1.12
N THR A 15 -23.42 -17.22 0.02
CA THR A 15 -23.67 -17.98 1.26
C THR A 15 -25.05 -17.70 1.90
N HIS A 16 -25.75 -16.63 1.51
CA HIS A 16 -27.14 -16.40 1.95
C HIS A 16 -28.10 -17.50 1.45
N GLN A 17 -27.73 -18.26 0.42
CA GLN A 17 -28.50 -19.41 -0.04
C GLN A 17 -28.06 -20.66 0.73
N SER A 18 -28.96 -21.25 1.53
CA SER A 18 -28.69 -22.47 2.30
C SER A 18 -28.18 -23.62 1.43
N GLN A 19 -28.61 -23.67 0.16
CA GLN A 19 -28.20 -24.71 -0.80
C GLN A 19 -26.69 -24.69 -1.07
N VAL A 20 -26.08 -23.50 -1.16
CA VAL A 20 -24.63 -23.36 -1.43
C VAL A 20 -23.80 -23.91 -0.27
N ILE A 21 -24.28 -23.77 0.96
CA ILE A 21 -23.66 -24.34 2.16
C ILE A 21 -23.84 -25.87 2.18
N ILE A 22 -25.06 -26.35 1.92
CA ILE A 22 -25.38 -27.78 1.88
C ILE A 22 -24.55 -28.50 0.82
N ASP A 23 -24.44 -27.92 -0.37
CA ASP A 23 -23.66 -28.49 -1.48
C ASP A 23 -22.15 -28.49 -1.14
N GLY A 24 -21.65 -27.42 -0.53
CA GLY A 24 -20.27 -27.35 -0.04
C GLY A 24 -19.96 -28.41 1.03
N LEU A 25 -20.88 -28.60 1.98
CA LEU A 25 -20.75 -29.62 3.03
C LEU A 25 -20.81 -31.04 2.45
N ASN A 26 -21.78 -31.31 1.58
CA ASN A 26 -21.88 -32.59 0.87
C ASN A 26 -20.61 -32.90 0.08
N LYS A 27 -20.01 -31.89 -0.55
CA LYS A 27 -18.75 -32.05 -1.27
C LYS A 27 -17.59 -32.45 -0.35
N VAL A 28 -17.46 -31.81 0.82
CA VAL A 28 -16.40 -32.14 1.79
C VAL A 28 -16.61 -33.51 2.44
N LEU A 29 -17.86 -33.88 2.73
CA LEU A 29 -18.19 -35.13 3.44
C LEU A 29 -18.14 -36.36 2.52
N ASN A 30 -18.59 -36.23 1.27
CA ASN A 30 -18.71 -37.38 0.36
C ASN A 30 -17.42 -37.65 -0.43
N ASP A 31 -16.59 -36.64 -0.69
CA ASP A 31 -15.36 -36.84 -1.44
C ASP A 31 -14.20 -37.26 -0.51
N PRO A 32 -13.65 -38.47 -0.69
CA PRO A 32 -12.60 -39.01 0.18
C PRO A 32 -11.27 -38.25 0.07
N ILE A 33 -11.05 -37.48 -1.00
CA ILE A 33 -9.81 -36.74 -1.25
C ILE A 33 -9.56 -35.73 -0.13
N TYR A 34 -10.61 -35.07 0.37
CA TYR A 34 -10.51 -34.12 1.48
C TYR A 34 -9.98 -34.79 2.75
N LYS A 35 -10.53 -35.97 3.09
CA LYS A 35 -10.09 -36.76 4.25
C LYS A 35 -8.65 -37.25 4.12
N GLN A 36 -8.25 -37.70 2.93
CA GLN A 36 -6.88 -38.15 2.68
C GLN A 36 -5.86 -37.01 2.82
N ASN A 37 -6.16 -35.85 2.23
CA ASN A 37 -5.28 -34.69 2.29
C ASN A 37 -5.15 -34.12 3.70
N VAL A 38 -6.23 -34.09 4.48
CA VAL A 38 -6.20 -33.68 5.89
C VAL A 38 -5.36 -34.66 6.73
N LYS A 39 -5.48 -35.97 6.52
CA LYS A 39 -4.62 -36.96 7.20
C LYS A 39 -3.15 -36.81 6.83
N LEU A 40 -2.84 -36.55 5.56
CA LEU A 40 -1.48 -36.28 5.11
C LEU A 40 -0.93 -34.99 5.75
N LEU A 41 -1.74 -33.94 5.84
CA LEU A 41 -1.38 -32.70 6.52
C LEU A 41 -1.13 -32.93 8.01
N GLN A 42 -1.99 -33.67 8.68
CA GLN A 42 -1.82 -34.06 10.09
C GLN A 42 -0.48 -34.78 10.29
N LYS A 43 -0.16 -35.77 9.44
CA LYS A 43 1.12 -36.48 9.49
C LYS A 43 2.31 -35.54 9.28
N LYS A 44 2.21 -34.57 8.36
CA LYS A 44 3.26 -33.57 8.14
C LYS A 44 3.48 -32.68 9.36
N ILE A 45 2.41 -32.26 10.03
CA ILE A 45 2.50 -31.43 11.25
C ILE A 45 3.13 -32.23 12.39
N GLN A 46 2.75 -33.50 12.56
CA GLN A 46 3.29 -34.37 13.62
C GLN A 46 4.74 -34.78 13.38
N LEU A 47 5.14 -35.00 12.12
CA LEU A 47 6.51 -35.35 11.75
C LEU A 47 7.37 -34.11 11.48
N ASN A 48 6.87 -32.90 11.75
CA ASN A 48 7.64 -31.68 11.54
C ASN A 48 8.86 -31.71 12.47
N PRO A 49 10.11 -31.65 11.95
CA PRO A 49 11.32 -31.70 12.77
C PRO A 49 11.43 -30.55 13.77
N PHE A 50 10.71 -29.45 13.55
CA PHE A 50 10.64 -28.31 14.47
C PHE A 50 9.21 -28.16 15.00
N PRO A 51 8.89 -28.70 16.18
CA PRO A 51 7.54 -28.62 16.71
C PRO A 51 7.18 -27.15 17.01
N PRO A 52 5.93 -26.71 16.74
CA PRO A 52 5.54 -25.30 16.89
C PRO A 52 5.77 -24.74 18.29
N LYS A 53 5.66 -25.59 19.33
CA LYS A 53 5.91 -25.20 20.72
C LYS A 53 7.37 -24.82 20.95
N GLU A 54 8.32 -25.64 20.50
CA GLU A 54 9.74 -25.35 20.66
C GLU A 54 10.17 -24.17 19.81
N GLN A 55 9.62 -24.06 18.59
CA GLN A 55 9.85 -22.90 17.74
C GLN A 55 9.39 -21.62 18.44
N LEU A 56 8.21 -21.61 19.04
CA LEU A 56 7.72 -20.45 19.81
C LEU A 56 8.66 -20.09 20.95
N VAL A 57 9.09 -21.08 21.76
CA VAL A 57 10.01 -20.84 22.87
C VAL A 57 11.31 -20.23 22.37
N LYS A 58 11.92 -20.78 21.30
CA LYS A 58 13.15 -20.24 20.71
C LYS A 58 13.00 -18.79 20.23
N TRP A 59 11.86 -18.45 19.62
CA TRP A 59 11.61 -17.06 19.19
C TRP A 59 11.39 -16.12 20.36
N VAL A 60 10.76 -16.59 21.44
CA VAL A 60 10.60 -15.80 22.67
C VAL A 60 11.94 -15.61 23.37
N GLU A 61 12.77 -16.66 23.48
CA GLU A 61 14.13 -16.57 24.01
C GLU A 61 14.99 -15.63 23.16
N PHE A 62 14.91 -15.73 21.82
CA PHE A 62 15.59 -14.82 20.91
C PHE A 62 15.15 -13.36 21.11
N ALA A 63 13.85 -13.11 21.26
CA ALA A 63 13.32 -11.77 21.52
C ALA A 63 13.72 -11.24 22.91
N ALA A 64 13.88 -12.12 23.90
CA ALA A 64 14.35 -11.77 25.23
C ALA A 64 15.86 -11.50 25.28
N GLU A 65 16.65 -12.25 24.52
CA GLU A 65 18.12 -12.11 24.42
C GLU A 65 18.52 -10.86 23.61
N PHE A 66 17.74 -10.52 22.58
CA PHE A 66 17.97 -9.35 21.73
C PHE A 66 16.84 -8.31 21.88
N PRO A 67 16.76 -7.59 23.01
CA PRO A 67 15.76 -6.54 23.21
C PRO A 67 16.00 -5.32 22.31
N GLU A 68 17.25 -5.08 21.89
CA GLU A 68 17.66 -3.99 20.99
C GLU A 68 17.85 -4.50 19.56
N LEU A 69 16.82 -5.14 19.00
CA LEU A 69 16.75 -5.35 17.55
C LEU A 69 16.47 -3.98 16.90
N ASN A 70 17.52 -3.17 16.74
CA ASN A 70 17.48 -1.85 16.11
C ASN A 70 16.88 -1.86 14.68
N GLU A 71 16.73 -3.05 14.08
CA GLU A 71 16.05 -3.25 12.79
C GLU A 71 14.54 -3.56 12.90
N LEU A 72 14.04 -4.02 14.07
CA LEU A 72 12.62 -4.25 14.33
C LEU A 72 11.97 -3.12 15.13
N ASN A 73 12.74 -2.40 15.92
CA ASN A 73 12.29 -1.14 16.49
C ASN A 73 12.11 -0.15 15.33
N LEU A 74 10.90 0.39 15.19
CA LEU A 74 10.67 1.51 14.29
C LEU A 74 11.71 2.56 14.64
N PRO A 75 12.54 2.99 13.66
CA PRO A 75 13.61 3.91 13.92
C PRO A 75 13.06 5.16 14.61
N SER A 76 13.37 5.27 15.89
CA SER A 76 12.86 6.34 16.72
C SER A 76 13.62 7.62 16.39
N ILE A 77 13.04 8.77 16.74
CA ILE A 77 13.64 10.09 16.46
C ILE A 77 15.06 10.20 17.02
N GLU A 78 15.34 9.47 18.10
CA GLU A 78 16.64 9.40 18.78
C GLU A 78 17.75 8.76 17.91
N ASP A 79 17.43 7.76 17.10
CA ASP A 79 18.42 6.99 16.32
C ASP A 79 18.75 7.65 14.97
N PHE A 80 17.76 8.31 14.35
CA PHE A 80 17.87 8.81 12.96
C PHE A 80 18.18 10.31 12.90
N GLY A 81 18.05 11.03 14.01
CA GLY A 81 18.07 12.48 14.07
C GLY A 81 16.88 13.09 13.32
N TYR A 82 16.47 14.29 13.75
CA TYR A 82 15.29 14.98 13.21
C TYR A 82 15.29 15.12 11.67
N MET A 83 16.47 15.18 11.03
CA MET A 83 16.60 15.36 9.58
C MET A 83 16.14 14.16 8.76
N LYS A 84 16.50 12.93 9.17
CA LYS A 84 16.11 11.71 8.43
C LYS A 84 14.67 11.32 8.72
N TYR A 85 14.21 11.49 9.97
CA TYR A 85 12.85 11.14 10.37
C TYR A 85 11.79 11.93 9.58
N TYR A 86 12.00 13.23 9.40
CA TYR A 86 11.08 14.09 8.64
C TYR A 86 11.34 14.10 7.12
N CYS A 87 12.32 13.33 6.62
CA CYS A 87 12.70 13.31 5.21
C CYS A 87 12.74 14.73 4.61
N LEU A 88 13.56 15.62 5.19
CA LEU A 88 13.59 17.04 4.81
C LEU A 88 13.76 17.28 3.30
N ASP A 89 14.45 16.38 2.59
CA ASP A 89 14.60 16.45 1.13
C ASP A 89 13.25 16.33 0.38
N VAL A 90 12.35 15.45 0.85
CA VAL A 90 11.01 15.29 0.27
C VAL A 90 10.15 16.54 0.50
N ILE A 91 10.27 17.14 1.70
CA ILE A 91 9.57 18.39 2.03
C ILE A 91 10.12 19.54 1.18
N ALA A 92 11.44 19.64 1.04
CA ALA A 92 12.10 20.66 0.21
C ALA A 92 11.70 20.52 -1.27
N ALA A 93 11.71 19.30 -1.81
CA ALA A 93 11.25 19.01 -3.16
C ALA A 93 9.78 19.44 -3.36
N GLY A 94 8.91 19.18 -2.37
CA GLY A 94 7.52 19.64 -2.38
C GLY A 94 7.40 21.17 -2.48
N PHE A 95 8.14 21.92 -1.68
CA PHE A 95 8.16 23.39 -1.75
C PHE A 95 8.70 23.91 -3.09
N ILE A 96 9.72 23.27 -3.66
CA ILE A 96 10.27 23.64 -4.98
C ILE A 96 9.20 23.47 -6.07
N VAL A 97 8.50 22.33 -6.08
CA VAL A 97 7.44 22.05 -7.07
C VAL A 97 6.29 23.06 -6.94
N LEU A 98 5.85 23.34 -5.71
CA LEU A 98 4.82 24.36 -5.46
C LEU A 98 5.28 25.75 -5.89
N GLY A 99 6.52 26.14 -5.58
CA GLY A 99 7.09 27.42 -5.97
C GLY A 99 7.19 27.60 -7.49
N LEU A 100 7.63 26.57 -8.22
CA LEU A 100 7.67 26.59 -9.68
C LEU A 100 6.26 26.66 -10.30
N GLY A 101 5.30 25.92 -9.73
CA GLY A 101 3.89 26.00 -10.12
C GLY A 101 3.35 27.42 -9.99
N LEU A 102 3.53 28.06 -8.84
CA LEU A 102 3.09 29.45 -8.63
C LEU A 102 3.85 30.44 -9.53
N TRP A 103 5.14 30.24 -9.74
CA TRP A 103 5.97 31.11 -10.59
C TRP A 103 5.51 31.06 -12.05
N THR A 104 5.23 29.87 -12.59
CA THR A 104 4.74 29.70 -13.96
C THR A 104 3.35 30.31 -14.15
N ILE A 105 2.43 30.14 -13.17
CA ILE A 105 1.11 30.78 -13.19
C ILE A 105 1.24 32.30 -13.18
N TYR A 106 2.06 32.85 -12.29
CA TYR A 106 2.32 34.29 -12.22
C TYR A 106 2.91 34.82 -13.54
N TRP A 107 3.87 34.08 -14.11
CA TRP A 107 4.50 34.44 -15.37
C TRP A 107 3.52 34.42 -16.54
N MET A 108 2.67 33.40 -16.63
CA MET A 108 1.59 33.33 -17.63
C MET A 108 0.60 34.50 -17.48
N ALA A 109 0.13 34.78 -16.27
CA ALA A 109 -0.78 35.90 -16.01
C ALA A 109 -0.15 37.25 -16.40
N LYS A 110 1.13 37.45 -16.08
CA LYS A 110 1.91 38.63 -16.48
C LYS A 110 2.06 38.72 -18.00
N GLN A 111 2.29 37.59 -18.69
CA GLN A 111 2.44 37.54 -20.14
C GLN A 111 1.14 37.90 -20.85
N VAL A 112 0.00 37.37 -20.38
CA VAL A 112 -1.34 37.70 -20.90
C VAL A 112 -1.62 39.20 -20.70
N ARG A 113 -1.41 39.73 -19.48
CA ARG A 113 -1.57 41.16 -19.21
C ARG A 113 -0.72 42.02 -20.15
N ASN A 114 0.56 41.68 -20.30
CA ASN A 114 1.47 42.43 -21.18
C ASN A 114 1.05 42.36 -22.66
N ARG A 115 0.45 41.26 -23.12
CA ARG A 115 -0.10 41.13 -24.47
C ARG A 115 -1.37 41.97 -24.65
N SER A 116 -2.31 41.91 -23.70
CA SER A 116 -3.54 42.70 -23.74
C SER A 116 -3.27 44.20 -23.74
N VAL A 117 -2.32 44.68 -22.92
CA VAL A 117 -1.92 46.10 -22.89
C VAL A 117 -1.31 46.53 -24.23
N LYS A 118 -0.49 45.69 -24.86
CA LYS A 118 0.08 45.98 -26.19
C LYS A 118 -1.00 46.06 -27.28
N LEU A 119 -1.98 45.15 -27.26
CA LEU A 119 -3.08 45.15 -28.24
C LEU A 119 -3.95 46.40 -28.10
N LEU A 120 -4.33 46.79 -26.88
CA LEU A 120 -5.08 48.04 -26.63
C LEU A 120 -4.28 49.29 -27.07
N GLY A 121 -2.96 49.31 -26.85
CA GLY A 121 -2.11 50.40 -27.33
C GLY A 121 -2.04 50.51 -28.86
N LEU A 122 -2.05 49.36 -29.58
CA LEU A 122 -2.09 49.34 -31.04
C LEU A 122 -3.47 49.75 -31.58
N GLU A 123 -4.56 49.34 -30.92
CA GLU A 123 -5.93 49.73 -31.25
C GLU A 123 -6.10 51.26 -31.18
N ILE A 124 -5.69 51.88 -30.06
CA ILE A 124 -5.75 53.34 -29.85
C ILE A 124 -4.91 54.08 -30.89
N ARG A 125 -3.69 53.59 -31.19
CA ARG A 125 -2.82 54.20 -32.20
C ARG A 125 -3.40 54.09 -33.62
N SER A 126 -4.12 53.01 -33.92
CA SER A 126 -4.79 52.85 -35.21
C SER A 126 -5.97 53.82 -35.38
N LYS A 127 -6.70 54.08 -34.28
CA LYS A 127 -7.82 55.03 -34.24
C LYS A 127 -7.36 56.49 -34.40
N ASN A 128 -6.26 56.87 -33.73
CA ASN A 128 -5.69 58.23 -33.79
C ASN A 128 -4.97 58.55 -35.13
N LYS A 129 -4.78 57.58 -36.02
CA LYS A 129 -4.21 57.82 -37.37
C LYS A 129 -5.30 58.00 -38.45
N LYS A 130 -6.57 57.74 -38.10
CA LYS A 130 -7.73 57.79 -39.01
C LYS A 130 -8.61 59.03 -38.80
N GLU A 131 -8.38 59.81 -37.75
CA GLU A 131 -8.87 61.20 -37.59
C GLU A 131 -7.79 62.16 -38.09
#